data_AF-A0A1S3JE67-F1
#
_entry.id   AF-A0A1S3JE67-F1
#
_cell.length_a   1.000
_cell.length_b   1.000
_cell.length_c   1.000
_cell.angle_alpha   90.00
_cell.angle_beta   90.00
_cell.angle_gamma   90.00
#
_symmetry.space_group_name_H-M   'P 1'
#
loop_
_entity.id
_entity.type
_entity.pdbx_description
1 polymer ?
#
loop_
_entity_poly.entity_id
_entity_poly.type
_entity_poly.pdbx_seq_one_letter_code
_entity_poly.pdbx_strand_id
1 'polypeptide(L)'
;MFQVQSTSVTSSVQTDIDFKDDLIQSVVTAESHVASLNIRSSVGGQIKTNQELKYISSDPSKKATQGTSLETALDALNKEGNYGMYAMLLATSPDTQQCGGDCVSATELVEKYREEALKSESLAKTSSAEAFLNLVDSFRDVGKNVLLDILKSEDNADVLPQLIDAAVATQTPASQEALMELINFEDDYYTQNSERYLFTVSFSTHPSEQLLKDLLELYKKDVPSETVRESIGLAMGAVLNTYCRQTGQWGSQISKAIEEAITTKLAACEDEACKLRHLRALMNARLPTTVPILTKYAEEAKETIVAMAALKALGKIDMQYITKEVQAVLARIYHQNNRVYDTTIRSAAVVILLKSHPSPAQLKVILLSLTDQSQYEMSTYVLAKLRDLTKNCPEFRSLVQDVLRDVRINNYQVVAQKGLSSAFSNFLAEELLAIRNANRASKSTVTGLNTEPSIQRIVSTQNDSSHDTKTRRKR
;
A
#
# COMPACT_ATOMS: atom_id res chain seq x y z
N MET A 1 4.05 -0.41 -4.81
CA MET A 1 4.29 0.54 -3.71
C MET A 1 4.57 -0.21 -2.40
N PHE A 2 3.68 -1.06 -1.90
CA PHE A 2 3.93 -1.85 -0.67
C PHE A 2 5.19 -2.72 -0.71
N GLN A 3 5.37 -3.55 -1.75
CA GLN A 3 6.62 -4.32 -1.93
C GLN A 3 7.88 -3.45 -2.06
N VAL A 4 7.74 -2.19 -2.44
CA VAL A 4 8.88 -1.28 -2.57
C VAL A 4 9.28 -0.72 -1.21
N GLN A 5 8.32 -0.38 -0.36
CA GLN A 5 8.54 0.21 0.96
C GLN A 5 8.71 -0.83 2.07
N SER A 6 8.55 -2.13 1.77
CA SER A 6 8.69 -3.23 2.72
C SER A 6 10.15 -3.65 2.95
N THR A 7 10.35 -4.41 4.02
CA THR A 7 11.58 -5.13 4.31
C THR A 7 11.42 -6.58 3.84
N SER A 8 12.41 -7.10 3.10
CA SER A 8 12.49 -8.54 2.82
C SER A 8 13.28 -9.21 3.92
N VAL A 9 12.77 -10.34 4.43
CA VAL A 9 13.42 -11.14 5.47
C VAL A 9 13.59 -12.57 4.95
N THR A 10 14.81 -13.09 5.04
CA THR A 10 15.14 -14.49 4.75
C THR A 10 15.69 -15.15 6.01
N SER A 11 15.08 -16.24 6.42
CA SER A 11 15.48 -17.02 7.61
C SER A 11 15.90 -18.42 7.19
N SER A 12 17.02 -18.90 7.72
CA SER A 12 17.51 -20.26 7.48
C SER A 12 18.00 -20.87 8.79
N VAL A 13 17.58 -22.10 9.07
CA VAL A 13 18.06 -22.91 10.19
C VAL A 13 18.61 -24.20 9.62
N GLN A 14 19.84 -24.55 10.00
CA GLN A 14 20.49 -25.80 9.66
C GLN A 14 20.98 -26.46 10.95
N THR A 15 20.68 -27.75 11.12
CA THR A 15 21.17 -28.55 12.24
C THR A 15 21.91 -29.76 11.70
N ASP A 16 23.20 -29.82 11.98
CA ASP A 16 24.06 -30.94 11.63
C ASP A 16 24.21 -31.83 12.88
N ILE A 17 23.96 -33.14 12.72
CA ILE A 17 24.00 -34.12 13.80
C ILE A 17 25.03 -35.18 13.43
N ASP A 18 26.07 -35.32 14.24
CA ASP A 18 27.09 -36.33 14.05
C ASP A 18 26.81 -37.54 14.92
N PHE A 19 26.92 -38.73 14.33
CA PHE A 19 26.71 -40.00 14.99
C PHE A 19 28.00 -40.82 15.01
N LYS A 20 28.16 -41.59 16.08
CA LYS A 20 29.14 -42.68 16.17
C LYS A 20 28.52 -43.82 16.94
N ASP A 21 28.48 -45.00 16.33
CA ASP A 21 27.94 -46.23 16.93
C ASP A 21 26.51 -46.01 17.50
N ASP A 22 25.63 -45.41 16.69
CA ASP A 22 24.25 -45.02 17.02
C ASP A 22 24.08 -43.99 18.15
N LEU A 23 25.18 -43.44 18.69
CA LEU A 23 25.18 -42.36 19.68
C LEU A 23 25.42 -41.01 19.01
N ILE A 24 24.59 -40.02 19.35
CA ILE A 24 24.81 -38.61 18.95
C ILE A 24 26.08 -38.10 19.63
N GLN A 25 27.10 -37.78 18.84
CA GLN A 25 28.38 -37.24 19.31
C GLN A 25 28.35 -35.72 19.39
N SER A 26 27.74 -35.07 18.41
CA SER A 26 27.59 -33.63 18.36
C SER A 26 26.30 -33.23 17.67
N VAL A 27 25.74 -32.11 18.12
CA VAL A 27 24.67 -31.39 17.45
C VAL A 27 25.16 -29.95 17.28
N VAL A 28 25.27 -29.51 16.03
CA VAL A 28 25.64 -28.13 15.69
C VAL A 28 24.47 -27.51 14.93
N THR A 29 23.91 -26.44 15.48
CA THR A 29 22.85 -25.68 14.82
C THR A 29 23.37 -24.31 14.43
N ALA A 30 23.16 -23.93 13.17
CA ALA A 30 23.39 -22.59 12.65
C ALA A 30 22.07 -21.99 12.18
N GLU A 31 21.70 -20.86 12.74
CA GLU A 31 20.54 -20.07 12.38
C GLU A 31 20.98 -18.71 11.83
N SER A 32 20.35 -18.25 10.75
CA SER A 32 20.64 -16.98 10.12
C SER A 32 19.36 -16.28 9.69
N HIS A 33 19.21 -15.02 10.09
CA HIS A 33 18.15 -14.13 9.61
C HIS A 33 18.80 -12.94 8.90
N VAL A 34 18.40 -12.69 7.65
CA VAL A 34 18.85 -11.55 6.86
C VAL A 34 17.65 -10.69 6.55
N ALA A 35 17.69 -9.42 6.97
CA ALA A 35 16.68 -8.43 6.67
C ALA A 35 17.28 -7.31 5.81
N SER A 36 16.61 -6.91 4.73
CA SER A 36 17.05 -5.81 3.87
C SER A 36 15.88 -4.96 3.40
N LEU A 37 16.06 -3.65 3.33
CA LEU A 37 15.04 -2.72 2.86
C LEU A 37 14.92 -2.79 1.33
N ASN A 38 13.72 -3.04 0.80
CA ASN A 38 13.53 -3.25 -0.64
C ASN A 38 13.84 -2.02 -1.50
N ILE A 39 13.53 -0.82 -0.99
CA ILE A 39 13.84 0.44 -1.68
C ILE A 39 15.34 0.78 -1.66
N ARG A 40 16.11 0.17 -0.76
CA ARG A 40 17.54 0.44 -0.58
C ARG A 40 18.21 -0.78 0.05
N SER A 41 18.63 -1.73 -0.78
CA SER A 41 19.22 -3.01 -0.35
C SER A 41 20.52 -2.85 0.45
N SER A 42 21.19 -1.69 0.35
CA SER A 42 22.36 -1.37 1.18
C SER A 42 22.04 -1.16 2.66
N VAL A 43 20.76 -1.02 3.03
CA VAL A 43 20.30 -0.89 4.41
C VAL A 43 19.67 -2.21 4.81
N GLY A 44 20.32 -2.92 5.72
CA GLY A 44 19.90 -4.23 6.19
C GLY A 44 20.74 -4.69 7.37
N GLY A 45 20.39 -5.85 7.90
CA GLY A 45 21.07 -6.48 9.01
C GLY A 45 21.05 -8.00 8.88
N GLN A 46 22.00 -8.64 9.54
CA GLN A 46 22.06 -10.09 9.64
C GLN A 46 22.26 -10.50 11.10
N ILE A 47 21.46 -11.43 11.57
CA ILE A 47 21.62 -12.12 12.84
C ILE A 47 22.07 -13.55 12.52
N LYS A 48 23.15 -14.00 13.15
CA LYS A 48 23.62 -15.39 13.10
C LYS A 48 23.73 -15.95 14.50
N THR A 49 23.10 -17.09 14.72
CA THR A 49 23.14 -17.81 15.99
C THR A 49 23.74 -19.18 15.73
N ASN A 50 24.71 -19.56 16.56
CA ASN A 50 25.29 -20.90 16.53
C ASN A 50 25.08 -21.55 17.89
N GLN A 51 24.61 -22.80 17.90
CA GLN A 51 24.51 -23.64 19.08
C GLN A 51 25.33 -24.91 18.84
N GLU A 52 26.12 -25.30 19.83
CA GLU A 52 26.94 -26.51 19.76
C GLU A 52 26.73 -27.32 21.05
N LEU A 53 26.30 -28.56 20.88
CA LEU A 53 26.17 -29.55 21.96
C LEU A 53 27.08 -30.73 21.61
N LYS A 54 28.01 -31.06 22.51
CA LYS A 54 28.96 -32.17 22.34
C LYS A 54 28.83 -33.20 23.44
N TYR A 55 28.78 -34.46 23.06
CA TYR A 55 28.97 -35.58 23.97
C TYR A 55 30.44 -35.65 24.38
N ILE A 56 30.70 -35.57 25.69
CA ILE A 56 32.06 -35.62 26.25
C ILE A 56 32.34 -37.01 26.83
N SER A 57 31.47 -37.48 27.72
CA SER A 57 31.60 -38.77 28.41
C SER A 57 30.27 -39.15 29.07
N SER A 58 30.10 -40.42 29.40
CA SER A 58 28.99 -40.94 30.21
C SER A 58 29.50 -41.39 31.58
N ASP A 59 28.89 -40.90 32.64
CA ASP A 59 29.11 -41.40 34.00
C ASP A 59 28.06 -42.46 34.37
N PRO A 60 28.39 -43.43 35.25
CA PRO A 60 27.40 -44.37 35.79
C PRO A 60 26.26 -43.63 36.49
N SER A 61 25.01 -43.90 36.10
CA SER A 61 23.86 -43.14 36.60
C SER A 61 23.60 -43.40 38.10
N LYS A 62 23.00 -42.41 38.77
CA LYS A 62 22.27 -42.64 40.02
C LYS A 62 21.08 -43.57 39.75
N LYS A 63 20.63 -44.34 40.76
CA LYS A 63 19.47 -45.26 40.65
C LYS A 63 18.28 -44.54 40.03
N ALA A 64 17.66 -45.13 39.01
CA ALA A 64 16.46 -44.59 38.40
C ALA A 64 15.30 -44.55 39.40
N THR A 65 14.65 -43.39 39.54
CA THR A 65 13.42 -43.24 40.30
C THR A 65 12.30 -44.01 39.61
N GLN A 66 11.68 -44.94 40.33
CA GLN A 66 10.60 -45.78 39.80
C GLN A 66 9.24 -45.12 40.09
N GLY A 67 8.35 -45.12 39.11
CA GLY A 67 6.97 -44.66 39.24
C GLY A 67 6.05 -45.42 38.29
N THR A 68 4.77 -45.52 38.63
CA THR A 68 3.76 -46.21 37.79
C THR A 68 3.24 -45.33 36.65
N SER A 69 3.45 -44.01 36.75
CA SER A 69 3.25 -43.01 35.69
C SER A 69 4.33 -41.93 35.75
N LEU A 70 4.45 -41.14 34.68
CA LEU A 70 5.37 -39.99 34.61
C LEU A 70 5.15 -39.01 35.78
N GLU A 71 3.88 -38.71 36.09
CA GLU A 71 3.51 -37.81 37.20
C GLU A 71 3.97 -38.37 38.54
N THR A 72 3.72 -39.65 38.81
CA THR A 72 4.15 -40.27 40.09
C THR A 72 5.67 -40.31 40.25
N ALA A 73 6.41 -40.46 39.14
CA ALA A 73 7.87 -40.41 39.14
C ALA A 73 8.39 -38.98 39.39
N LEU A 74 7.77 -37.98 38.77
CA LEU A 74 8.09 -36.56 38.97
C LEU A 74 7.78 -36.10 40.40
N ASP A 75 6.67 -36.54 40.98
CA ASP A 75 6.30 -36.25 42.37
C ASP A 75 7.29 -36.86 43.37
N ALA A 76 7.77 -38.08 43.10
CA ALA A 76 8.79 -38.74 43.92
C ALA A 76 10.13 -37.97 43.85
N LEU A 77 10.56 -37.58 42.65
CA LEU A 77 11.76 -36.75 42.44
C LEU A 77 11.66 -35.38 43.12
N ASN A 78 10.50 -34.72 43.01
CA ASN A 78 10.24 -33.43 43.65
C ASN A 78 10.31 -33.54 45.18
N LYS A 79 9.79 -34.64 45.77
CA LYS A 79 9.87 -34.90 47.21
C LYS A 79 11.27 -35.25 47.69
N GLU A 80 12.02 -36.01 46.91
CA GLU A 80 13.36 -36.49 47.28
C GLU A 80 14.42 -35.38 47.23
N GLY A 81 14.31 -34.46 46.27
CA GLY A 81 15.30 -33.39 46.07
C GLY A 81 14.82 -31.96 46.33
N ASN A 82 13.57 -31.78 46.76
CA ASN A 82 12.96 -30.47 47.04
C ASN A 82 13.06 -29.47 45.87
N TYR A 83 12.88 -29.97 44.64
CA TYR A 83 13.16 -29.22 43.41
C TYR A 83 12.02 -28.32 42.91
N GLY A 84 10.79 -28.49 43.41
CA GLY A 84 9.65 -27.64 43.00
C GLY A 84 9.40 -27.62 41.48
N MET A 85 9.61 -28.73 40.78
CA MET A 85 9.46 -28.80 39.32
C MET A 85 7.99 -28.73 38.92
N TYR A 86 7.68 -27.95 37.89
CA TYR A 86 6.37 -27.83 37.27
C TYR A 86 6.50 -27.91 35.75
N ALA A 87 5.41 -28.31 35.07
CA ALA A 87 5.39 -28.35 33.62
C ALA A 87 5.37 -26.93 33.05
N MET A 88 6.27 -26.65 32.12
CA MET A 88 6.30 -25.41 31.36
C MET A 88 6.29 -25.72 29.86
N LEU A 89 5.64 -24.87 29.07
CA LEU A 89 5.73 -24.94 27.62
C LEU A 89 7.14 -24.54 27.17
N LEU A 90 7.75 -25.34 26.29
CA LEU A 90 9.05 -25.04 25.69
C LEU A 90 8.99 -23.84 24.72
N ALA A 91 7.79 -23.44 24.29
CA ALA A 91 7.61 -22.26 23.46
C ALA A 91 7.91 -20.99 24.28
N THR A 92 8.95 -20.27 23.88
CA THR A 92 9.28 -18.97 24.46
C THR A 92 8.13 -17.99 24.21
N SER A 93 7.55 -17.44 25.27
CA SER A 93 6.76 -16.22 25.17
C SER A 93 7.69 -15.03 24.92
N PRO A 94 7.22 -13.97 24.24
CA PRO A 94 7.93 -12.70 24.23
C PRO A 94 8.24 -12.29 25.67
N ASP A 95 9.51 -12.05 25.98
CA ASP A 95 9.89 -11.54 27.29
C ASP A 95 9.48 -10.08 27.35
N THR A 96 8.76 -9.68 28.40
CA THR A 96 8.47 -8.26 28.62
C THR A 96 9.76 -7.61 29.09
N GLN A 97 10.42 -6.88 28.20
CA GLN A 97 11.61 -6.12 28.55
C GLN A 97 11.22 -5.06 29.59
N GLN A 98 11.52 -5.32 30.86
CA GLN A 98 11.38 -4.30 31.89
C GLN A 98 12.44 -3.25 31.63
N CYS A 99 11.99 -2.03 31.38
CA CYS A 99 12.88 -0.90 31.17
C CYS A 99 13.79 -0.72 32.40
N GLY A 100 15.11 -0.72 32.19
CA GLY A 100 16.08 -0.41 33.23
C GLY A 100 16.01 1.06 33.68
N GLY A 101 16.84 1.46 34.64
CA GLY A 101 16.79 2.78 35.27
C GLY A 101 17.02 4.00 34.36
N ASP A 102 17.48 3.81 33.12
CA ASP A 102 17.80 4.88 32.16
C ASP A 102 16.72 5.12 31.09
N CYS A 103 15.52 4.56 31.26
CA CYS A 103 14.44 4.75 30.29
C CYS A 103 13.74 6.10 30.45
N VAL A 104 13.66 6.84 29.35
CA VAL A 104 12.95 8.11 29.27
C VAL A 104 11.47 7.83 28.99
N SER A 105 10.58 8.43 29.77
CA SER A 105 9.14 8.28 29.56
C SER A 105 8.67 9.00 28.29
N ALA A 106 7.50 8.61 27.78
CA ALA A 106 6.90 9.27 26.62
C ALA A 106 6.67 10.77 26.85
N THR A 107 6.26 11.17 28.07
CA THR A 107 6.05 12.56 28.46
C THR A 107 7.36 13.36 28.42
N GLU A 108 8.42 12.84 29.02
CA GLU A 108 9.74 13.47 29.02
C GLU A 108 10.33 13.59 27.59
N LEU A 109 10.09 12.60 26.72
CA LEU A 109 10.49 12.68 25.32
C LEU A 109 9.74 13.77 24.55
N VAL A 110 8.44 13.92 24.79
CA VAL A 110 7.65 15.01 24.18
C VAL A 110 8.18 16.36 24.66
N GLU A 111 8.38 16.54 25.97
CA GLU A 111 8.94 17.77 26.53
C GLU A 111 10.31 18.10 25.93
N LYS A 112 11.19 17.11 25.80
CA LYS A 112 12.52 17.26 25.18
C LYS A 112 12.44 17.76 23.73
N TYR A 113 11.51 17.22 22.93
CA TYR A 113 11.44 17.51 21.50
C TYR A 113 10.50 18.67 21.13
N ARG A 114 9.63 19.10 22.05
CA ARG A 114 8.59 20.11 21.85
C ARG A 114 9.13 21.36 21.16
N GLU A 115 10.16 21.97 21.75
CA GLU A 115 10.69 23.26 21.29
C GLU A 115 11.59 23.14 20.07
N GLU A 116 12.49 22.15 20.04
CA GLU A 116 13.58 22.13 19.06
C GLU A 116 13.25 21.31 17.79
N ALA A 117 12.35 20.33 17.89
CA ALA A 117 12.16 19.33 16.84
C ALA A 117 10.71 19.18 16.35
N LEU A 118 9.70 19.51 17.15
CA LEU A 118 8.29 19.35 16.78
C LEU A 118 7.64 20.60 16.19
N LYS A 119 8.22 21.79 16.39
CA LYS A 119 7.71 23.04 15.82
C LYS A 119 7.77 23.05 14.29
N SER A 120 6.84 23.79 13.69
CA SER A 120 6.68 23.90 12.23
C SER A 120 7.96 24.28 11.48
N GLU A 121 8.81 25.11 12.09
CA GLU A 121 10.12 25.54 11.55
C GLU A 121 11.19 24.43 11.49
N SER A 122 11.00 23.34 12.24
CA SER A 122 11.91 22.20 12.28
C SER A 122 11.45 21.02 11.42
N LEU A 123 10.21 21.01 10.89
CA LEU A 123 9.65 19.87 10.14
C LEU A 123 10.46 19.45 8.90
N ALA A 124 11.23 20.36 8.31
CA ALA A 124 12.11 20.07 7.17
C ALA A 124 13.52 19.62 7.58
N LYS A 125 13.79 19.42 8.87
CA LYS A 125 15.10 19.02 9.42
C LYS A 125 15.11 17.56 9.83
N THR A 126 16.30 16.95 9.80
CA THR A 126 16.52 15.57 10.24
C THR A 126 16.14 15.36 11.71
N SER A 127 16.38 16.35 12.58
CA SER A 127 16.02 16.28 14.01
C SER A 127 14.52 16.04 14.24
N SER A 128 13.66 16.61 13.38
CA SER A 128 12.21 16.38 13.46
C SER A 128 11.83 14.95 13.04
N ALA A 129 12.49 14.41 12.00
CA ALA A 129 12.29 13.03 11.59
C ALA A 129 12.78 12.04 12.67
N GLU A 130 13.91 12.31 13.31
CA GLU A 130 14.42 11.50 14.44
C GLU A 130 13.49 11.59 15.65
N ALA A 131 13.02 12.78 16.01
CA ALA A 131 12.05 12.97 17.09
C ALA A 131 10.75 12.20 16.81
N PHE A 132 10.23 12.28 15.59
CA PHE A 132 9.04 11.53 15.17
C PHE A 132 9.22 10.02 15.37
N LEU A 133 10.34 9.44 14.90
CA LEU A 133 10.59 8.00 15.04
C LEU A 133 10.71 7.59 16.52
N ASN A 134 11.45 8.36 17.32
CA ASN A 134 11.60 8.10 18.76
C ASN A 134 10.25 8.18 19.50
N LEU A 135 9.39 9.14 19.13
CA LEU A 135 8.05 9.27 19.70
C LEU A 135 7.14 8.11 19.29
N VAL A 136 7.18 7.69 18.03
CA VAL A 136 6.42 6.52 17.56
C VAL A 136 6.81 5.27 18.33
N ASP A 137 8.12 5.04 18.51
CA ASP A 137 8.61 3.89 19.26
C ASP A 137 8.18 3.97 20.74
N SER A 138 8.34 5.14 21.37
CA SER A 138 7.91 5.33 22.76
C SER A 138 6.39 5.17 22.94
N PHE A 139 5.58 5.73 22.03
CA PHE A 139 4.12 5.69 22.11
C PHE A 139 3.53 4.30 21.91
N ARG A 140 4.25 3.35 21.28
CA ARG A 140 3.78 1.96 21.13
C ARG A 140 3.62 1.23 22.45
N ASP A 141 4.42 1.59 23.46
CA ASP A 141 4.48 0.89 24.75
C ASP A 141 3.62 1.55 25.83
N VAL A 142 2.91 2.63 25.49
CA VAL A 142 2.13 3.42 26.47
C VAL A 142 0.65 3.06 26.40
N GLY A 143 0.01 3.02 27.58
CA GLY A 143 -1.44 2.86 27.68
C GLY A 143 -2.22 4.09 27.24
N LYS A 144 -3.51 3.88 26.93
CA LYS A 144 -4.44 4.90 26.44
C LYS A 144 -4.42 6.21 27.24
N ASN A 145 -4.54 6.11 28.57
CA ASN A 145 -4.72 7.28 29.44
C ASN A 145 -3.50 8.21 29.40
N VAL A 146 -2.29 7.67 29.52
CA VAL A 146 -1.06 8.47 29.48
C VAL A 146 -0.90 9.15 28.11
N LEU A 147 -1.19 8.43 27.02
CA LEU A 147 -1.14 9.03 25.69
C LEU A 147 -2.19 10.14 25.53
N LEU A 148 -3.39 9.96 26.08
CA LEU A 148 -4.44 10.96 26.05
C LEU A 148 -4.07 12.21 26.87
N ASP A 149 -3.42 12.04 28.03
CA ASP A 149 -2.93 13.13 28.86
C ASP A 149 -1.87 13.96 28.11
N ILE A 150 -0.95 13.29 27.40
CA ILE A 150 0.03 13.95 26.53
C ILE A 150 -0.69 14.75 25.43
N LEU A 151 -1.66 14.14 24.74
CA LEU A 151 -2.35 14.76 23.61
C LEU A 151 -3.29 15.91 24.02
N LYS A 152 -3.83 15.90 25.24
CA LYS A 152 -4.72 16.96 25.77
C LYS A 152 -3.99 18.04 26.56
N SER A 153 -2.69 17.89 26.83
CA SER A 153 -1.92 18.89 27.57
C SER A 153 -1.89 20.24 26.84
N GLU A 154 -2.18 21.33 27.56
CA GLU A 154 -2.15 22.69 27.02
C GLU A 154 -0.75 23.08 26.52
N ASP A 155 0.30 22.57 27.18
CA ASP A 155 1.69 22.82 26.78
C ASP A 155 2.03 22.24 25.40
N ASN A 156 1.23 21.30 24.91
CA ASN A 156 1.45 20.62 23.63
C ASN A 156 0.54 21.15 22.52
N ALA A 157 -0.27 22.19 22.77
CA ALA A 157 -1.29 22.65 21.82
C ALA A 157 -0.71 23.10 20.46
N ASP A 158 0.49 23.69 20.45
CA ASP A 158 1.17 24.17 19.25
C ASP A 158 1.81 23.05 18.40
N VAL A 159 2.14 21.92 19.03
CA VAL A 159 2.73 20.73 18.41
C VAL A 159 1.74 19.56 18.29
N LEU A 160 0.48 19.76 18.67
CA LEU A 160 -0.57 18.74 18.63
C LEU A 160 -0.70 18.06 17.26
N PRO A 161 -0.64 18.76 16.11
CA PRO A 161 -0.71 18.11 14.80
C PRO A 161 0.39 17.05 14.59
N GLN A 162 1.60 17.32 15.07
CA GLN A 162 2.74 16.40 14.98
C GLN A 162 2.58 15.23 15.95
N LEU A 163 2.02 15.47 17.14
CA LEU A 163 1.70 14.41 18.10
C LEU A 163 0.59 13.49 17.60
N ILE A 164 -0.43 14.03 16.93
CA ILE A 164 -1.45 13.23 16.21
C ILE A 164 -0.77 12.36 15.16
N ASP A 165 0.16 12.92 14.38
CA ASP A 165 0.87 12.14 13.36
C ASP A 165 1.66 10.97 13.96
N ALA A 166 2.39 11.22 15.06
CA ALA A 166 3.16 10.20 15.77
C ALA A 166 2.23 9.13 16.37
N ALA A 167 1.17 9.54 17.06
CA ALA A 167 0.19 8.63 17.66
C ALA A 167 -0.46 7.73 16.59
N VAL A 168 -0.93 8.30 15.47
CA VAL A 168 -1.53 7.50 14.38
C VAL A 168 -0.53 6.47 13.82
N ALA A 169 0.74 6.85 13.68
CA ALA A 169 1.77 5.97 13.13
C ALA A 169 2.11 4.76 14.04
N THR A 170 1.80 4.83 15.34
CA THR A 170 2.02 3.72 16.28
C THR A 170 1.19 2.49 15.96
N GLN A 171 -0.04 2.69 15.47
CA GLN A 171 -1.00 1.66 15.08
C GLN A 171 -1.30 0.61 16.19
N THR A 172 -1.29 1.05 17.46
CA THR A 172 -1.69 0.21 18.60
C THR A 172 -3.15 0.42 18.99
N PRO A 173 -3.82 -0.55 19.65
CA PRO A 173 -5.19 -0.37 20.15
C PRO A 173 -5.32 0.82 21.11
N ALA A 174 -4.37 0.96 22.04
CA ALA A 174 -4.35 2.06 23.01
C ALA A 174 -4.29 3.43 22.32
N SER A 175 -3.46 3.56 21.28
CA SER A 175 -3.37 4.82 20.53
C SER A 175 -4.61 5.10 19.70
N GLN A 176 -5.20 4.08 19.08
CA GLN A 176 -6.44 4.21 18.33
C GLN A 176 -7.57 4.72 19.23
N GLU A 177 -7.75 4.12 20.40
CA GLU A 177 -8.77 4.53 21.36
C GLU A 177 -8.55 5.96 21.88
N ALA A 178 -7.30 6.33 22.19
CA ALA A 178 -6.97 7.68 22.63
C ALA A 178 -7.28 8.72 21.54
N LEU A 179 -6.92 8.45 20.29
CA LEU A 179 -7.19 9.34 19.15
C LEU A 179 -8.69 9.47 18.87
N MET A 180 -9.43 8.36 18.90
CA MET A 180 -10.89 8.39 18.70
C MET A 180 -11.62 9.17 19.82
N GLU A 181 -11.04 9.26 21.02
CA GLU A 181 -11.55 10.10 22.10
C GLU A 181 -11.10 11.58 22.00
N LEU A 182 -9.89 11.83 21.50
CA LEU A 182 -9.35 13.17 21.31
C LEU A 182 -10.05 13.92 20.17
N ILE A 183 -10.28 13.25 19.05
CA ILE A 183 -10.70 13.89 17.81
C ILE A 183 -12.22 14.11 17.80
N ASN A 184 -12.62 15.37 17.78
CA ASN A 184 -14.02 15.75 17.61
C ASN A 184 -14.41 15.79 16.12
N PHE A 185 -15.27 14.87 15.69
CA PHE A 185 -15.83 14.84 14.33
C PHE A 185 -17.17 15.60 14.21
N GLU A 186 -17.73 16.08 15.31
CA GLU A 186 -19.01 16.80 15.35
C GLU A 186 -18.85 18.32 15.24
N ASP A 187 -17.62 18.84 15.36
CA ASP A 187 -17.30 20.25 15.16
C ASP A 187 -17.20 20.60 13.66
N ASP A 188 -18.03 21.54 13.21
CA ASP A 188 -18.03 22.03 11.82
C ASP A 188 -17.09 23.22 11.58
N TYR A 189 -16.58 23.87 12.63
CA TYR A 189 -15.67 25.01 12.55
C TYR A 189 -14.20 24.58 12.70
N TYR A 190 -13.87 23.74 13.68
CA TYR A 190 -12.50 23.34 13.99
C TYR A 190 -12.19 21.93 13.49
N THR A 191 -12.06 21.80 12.17
CA THR A 191 -11.86 20.50 11.49
C THR A 191 -10.40 20.09 11.30
N GLN A 192 -9.44 20.95 11.66
CA GLN A 192 -8.02 20.73 11.37
C GLN A 192 -7.49 19.41 11.95
N ASN A 193 -7.85 19.07 13.19
CA ASN A 193 -7.38 17.84 13.84
C ASN A 193 -8.04 16.58 13.25
N SER A 194 -9.33 16.65 12.90
CA SER A 194 -10.02 15.52 12.27
C SER A 194 -9.51 15.28 10.85
N GLU A 195 -9.28 16.33 10.07
CA GLU A 195 -8.63 16.23 8.76
C GLU A 195 -7.20 15.70 8.86
N ARG A 196 -6.41 16.16 9.83
CA ARG A 196 -5.05 15.68 10.06
C ARG A 196 -5.03 14.20 10.41
N TYR A 197 -5.87 13.78 11.35
CA TYR A 197 -6.04 12.37 11.71
C TYR A 197 -6.41 11.51 10.49
N LEU A 198 -7.44 11.92 9.72
CA LEU A 198 -7.90 11.18 8.54
C LEU A 198 -6.86 11.13 7.41
N PHE A 199 -6.12 12.22 7.23
CA PHE A 199 -5.02 12.25 6.28
C PHE A 199 -3.92 11.28 6.70
N THR A 200 -3.48 11.32 7.96
CA THR A 200 -2.37 10.49 8.43
C THR A 200 -2.76 9.01 8.51
N VAL A 201 -3.98 8.68 8.92
CA VAL A 201 -4.46 7.29 8.97
C VAL A 201 -4.56 6.66 7.57
N SER A 202 -4.73 7.47 6.52
CA SER A 202 -4.68 6.97 5.14
C SER A 202 -3.32 6.37 4.73
N PHE A 203 -2.26 6.69 5.49
CA PHE A 203 -0.90 6.18 5.32
C PHE A 203 -0.52 5.07 6.31
N SER A 204 -1.47 4.54 7.09
CA SER A 204 -1.25 3.42 8.00
C SER A 204 -0.54 2.26 7.28
N THR A 205 0.55 1.78 7.89
CA THR A 205 1.44 0.79 7.28
C THR A 205 1.05 -0.65 7.60
N HIS A 206 0.17 -0.89 8.57
CA HIS A 206 -0.37 -2.20 8.96
C HIS A 206 -1.70 -2.01 9.70
N PRO A 207 -2.73 -1.48 9.01
CA PRO A 207 -4.00 -1.16 9.64
C PRO A 207 -4.67 -2.42 10.21
N SER A 208 -5.29 -2.27 11.37
CA SER A 208 -6.08 -3.34 12.00
C SER A 208 -7.50 -3.40 11.44
N GLU A 209 -8.16 -4.54 11.62
CA GLU A 209 -9.60 -4.65 11.31
C GLU A 209 -10.43 -3.69 12.19
N GLN A 210 -10.00 -3.42 13.42
CA GLN A 210 -10.71 -2.50 14.32
C GLN A 210 -10.71 -1.07 13.78
N LEU A 211 -9.57 -0.57 13.28
CA LEU A 211 -9.50 0.74 12.65
C LEU A 211 -10.49 0.86 11.47
N LEU A 212 -10.64 -0.19 10.66
CA LEU A 212 -11.63 -0.21 9.58
C LEU A 212 -13.07 -0.17 10.10
N LYS A 213 -13.37 -0.82 11.22
CA LYS A 213 -14.68 -0.76 11.88
C LYS A 213 -14.98 0.66 12.37
N ASP A 214 -14.02 1.30 13.05
CA ASP A 214 -14.16 2.67 13.55
C ASP A 214 -14.41 3.66 12.39
N LEU A 215 -13.64 3.56 11.29
CA LEU A 215 -13.83 4.39 10.11
C LEU A 215 -15.18 4.14 9.42
N LEU A 216 -15.63 2.88 9.38
CA LEU A 216 -16.94 2.54 8.83
C LEU A 216 -18.08 3.11 9.68
N GLU A 217 -17.96 3.09 11.00
CA GLU A 217 -18.91 3.73 11.90
C GLU A 217 -18.95 5.24 11.69
N LEU A 218 -17.79 5.92 11.65
CA LEU A 218 -17.70 7.33 11.31
C LEU A 218 -18.33 7.64 9.96
N TYR A 219 -18.07 6.81 8.95
CA TYR A 219 -18.62 6.98 7.60
C TYR A 219 -20.15 6.84 7.54
N LYS A 220 -20.73 6.06 8.45
CA LYS A 220 -22.19 5.88 8.57
C LYS A 220 -22.87 7.04 9.31
N LYS A 221 -22.15 7.74 10.20
CA LYS A 221 -22.66 8.91 10.93
C LYS A 221 -22.93 10.10 9.99
N ASP A 222 -23.81 10.99 10.44
CA ASP A 222 -24.10 12.27 9.78
C ASP A 222 -23.15 13.35 10.32
N VAL A 223 -21.89 13.30 9.88
CA VAL A 223 -20.86 14.25 10.27
C VAL A 223 -21.17 15.63 9.65
N PRO A 224 -21.29 16.72 10.44
CA PRO A 224 -21.72 18.02 9.93
C PRO A 224 -20.86 18.55 8.77
N SER A 225 -19.54 18.53 8.92
CA SER A 225 -18.60 19.02 7.92
C SER A 225 -18.57 18.14 6.66
N GLU A 226 -18.90 18.73 5.51
CA GLU A 226 -18.84 18.06 4.20
C GLU A 226 -17.41 17.63 3.84
N THR A 227 -16.40 18.44 4.19
CA THR A 227 -15.00 18.14 3.91
C THR A 227 -14.52 16.97 4.75
N VAL A 228 -14.88 16.93 6.03
CA VAL A 228 -14.55 15.80 6.92
C VAL A 228 -15.26 14.53 6.44
N ARG A 229 -16.54 14.60 6.01
CA ARG A 229 -17.24 13.47 5.40
C ARG A 229 -16.53 12.89 4.19
N GLU A 230 -16.02 13.74 3.31
CA GLU A 230 -15.23 13.29 2.16
C GLU A 230 -13.91 12.66 2.62
N SER A 231 -13.18 13.30 3.54
CA SER A 231 -11.94 12.78 4.11
C SER A 231 -12.10 11.41 4.77
N ILE A 232 -13.22 11.16 5.47
CA ILE A 232 -13.53 9.83 6.05
C ILE A 232 -13.60 8.77 4.95
N GLY A 233 -14.35 9.04 3.87
CA GLY A 233 -14.47 8.10 2.75
C GLY A 233 -13.14 7.84 2.04
N LEU A 234 -12.34 8.89 1.83
CA LEU A 234 -11.01 8.79 1.21
C LEU A 234 -10.04 7.97 2.07
N ALA A 235 -10.00 8.24 3.38
CA ALA A 235 -9.16 7.54 4.34
C ALA A 235 -9.58 6.08 4.47
N MET A 236 -10.88 5.81 4.67
CA MET A 236 -11.43 4.46 4.76
C MET A 236 -11.10 3.62 3.52
N GLY A 237 -11.26 4.18 2.32
CA GLY A 237 -10.87 3.50 1.08
C GLY A 237 -9.37 3.19 1.04
N ALA A 238 -8.51 4.14 1.42
CA ALA A 238 -7.06 3.95 1.41
C ALA A 238 -6.62 2.86 2.41
N VAL A 239 -7.14 2.93 3.63
CA VAL A 239 -6.89 1.95 4.70
C VAL A 239 -7.37 0.57 4.29
N LEU A 240 -8.55 0.44 3.67
CA LEU A 240 -9.07 -0.84 3.19
C LEU A 240 -8.16 -1.47 2.13
N ASN A 241 -7.73 -0.69 1.14
CA ASN A 241 -6.81 -1.18 0.12
C ASN A 241 -5.49 -1.65 0.72
N THR A 242 -4.96 -0.94 1.73
CA THR A 242 -3.75 -1.35 2.45
C THR A 242 -3.98 -2.67 3.21
N TYR A 243 -5.06 -2.75 3.99
CA TYR A 243 -5.45 -3.93 4.75
C TYR A 243 -5.57 -5.18 3.85
N CYS A 244 -6.35 -5.09 2.76
CA CYS A 244 -6.57 -6.22 1.87
C CYS A 244 -5.29 -6.64 1.12
N ARG A 245 -4.40 -5.71 0.78
CA ARG A 245 -3.11 -6.03 0.14
C ARG A 245 -2.17 -6.79 1.05
N GLN A 246 -2.16 -6.47 2.34
CA GLN A 246 -1.26 -7.08 3.30
C GLN A 246 -1.75 -8.43 3.79
N THR A 247 -3.04 -8.51 4.11
CA THR A 247 -3.65 -9.72 4.66
C THR A 247 -4.12 -10.70 3.59
N GLY A 248 -4.25 -10.25 2.33
CA GLY A 248 -4.90 -11.00 1.25
C GLY A 248 -6.43 -11.09 1.38
N GLN A 249 -7.03 -10.44 2.38
CA GLN A 249 -8.44 -10.59 2.72
C GLN A 249 -9.37 -9.63 1.93
N TRP A 250 -9.40 -9.77 0.61
CA TRP A 250 -10.27 -8.94 -0.26
C TRP A 250 -11.77 -9.20 -0.05
N GLY A 251 -12.15 -10.39 0.39
CA GLY A 251 -13.54 -10.83 0.58
C GLY A 251 -14.01 -10.97 2.04
N SER A 252 -13.27 -10.40 3.00
CA SER A 252 -13.66 -10.43 4.42
C SER A 252 -15.00 -9.73 4.67
N GLN A 253 -15.61 -9.99 5.83
CA GLN A 253 -16.86 -9.35 6.22
C GLN A 253 -16.72 -7.82 6.28
N ILE A 254 -15.61 -7.32 6.82
CA ILE A 254 -15.35 -5.88 6.90
C ILE A 254 -15.18 -5.25 5.51
N SER A 255 -14.46 -5.92 4.59
CA SER A 255 -14.28 -5.44 3.22
C SER A 255 -15.61 -5.31 2.50
N LYS A 256 -16.45 -6.35 2.58
CA LYS A 256 -17.81 -6.35 2.00
C LYS A 256 -18.69 -5.28 2.62
N ALA A 257 -18.65 -5.10 3.94
CA ALA A 257 -19.47 -4.10 4.63
C ALA A 257 -19.09 -2.67 4.22
N ILE A 258 -17.79 -2.39 4.01
CA ILE A 258 -17.33 -1.10 3.53
C ILE A 258 -17.72 -0.90 2.06
N GLU A 259 -17.52 -1.91 1.21
CA GLU A 259 -17.95 -1.85 -0.19
C GLU A 259 -19.45 -1.53 -0.28
N GLU A 260 -20.28 -2.30 0.42
CA GLU A 260 -21.73 -2.14 0.46
C GLU A 260 -22.14 -0.77 0.98
N ALA A 261 -21.49 -0.25 2.04
CA ALA A 261 -21.77 1.08 2.55
C ALA A 261 -21.46 2.18 1.53
N ILE A 262 -20.35 2.05 0.78
CA ILE A 262 -19.98 3.02 -0.25
C ILE A 262 -20.92 2.92 -1.45
N THR A 263 -21.18 1.71 -1.95
CA THR A 263 -22.00 1.51 -3.15
C THR A 263 -23.47 1.86 -2.90
N THR A 264 -23.99 1.59 -1.70
CA THR A 264 -25.35 1.96 -1.32
C THR A 264 -25.53 3.47 -1.29
N LYS A 265 -24.61 4.21 -0.62
CA LYS A 265 -24.65 5.68 -0.63
C LYS A 265 -24.47 6.26 -2.03
N LEU A 266 -23.56 5.70 -2.83
CA LEU A 266 -23.37 6.10 -4.23
C LEU A 266 -24.64 5.92 -5.08
N ALA A 267 -25.38 4.83 -4.90
CA ALA A 267 -26.62 4.57 -5.62
C ALA A 267 -27.75 5.51 -5.19
N ALA A 268 -27.74 5.96 -3.93
CA ALA A 268 -28.71 6.91 -3.39
C ALA A 268 -28.42 8.38 -3.74
N CYS A 269 -27.22 8.70 -4.26
CA CYS A 269 -26.86 10.08 -4.59
C CYS A 269 -27.63 10.62 -5.79
N GLU A 270 -28.27 11.77 -5.58
CA GLU A 270 -28.93 12.53 -6.64
C GLU A 270 -27.96 13.49 -7.34
N ASP A 271 -27.18 14.23 -6.55
CA ASP A 271 -26.28 15.27 -7.03
C ASP A 271 -24.87 14.78 -7.38
N GLU A 272 -24.15 15.63 -8.10
CA GLU A 272 -22.79 15.38 -8.58
C GLU A 272 -21.78 15.26 -7.42
N ALA A 273 -21.83 16.15 -6.43
CA ALA A 273 -20.87 16.19 -5.34
C ALA A 273 -20.95 14.93 -4.47
N CYS A 274 -22.17 14.47 -4.18
CA CYS A 274 -22.43 13.20 -3.51
C CYS A 274 -21.82 12.02 -4.27
N LYS A 275 -22.06 11.91 -5.59
CA LYS A 275 -21.50 10.82 -6.42
C LYS A 275 -19.97 10.86 -6.42
N LEU A 276 -19.37 12.05 -6.55
CA LEU A 276 -17.91 12.21 -6.59
C LEU A 276 -17.25 11.72 -5.31
N ARG A 277 -17.82 12.04 -4.14
CA ARG A 277 -17.30 11.58 -2.83
C ARG A 277 -17.14 10.07 -2.79
N HIS A 278 -18.19 9.34 -3.17
CA HIS A 278 -18.19 7.88 -3.09
C HIS A 278 -17.35 7.23 -4.20
N LEU A 279 -17.34 7.78 -5.41
CA LEU A 279 -16.43 7.31 -6.47
C LEU A 279 -14.96 7.49 -6.09
N ARG A 280 -14.60 8.58 -5.40
CA ARG A 280 -13.24 8.79 -4.90
C ARG A 280 -12.87 7.84 -3.76
N ALA A 281 -13.83 7.50 -2.88
CA ALA A 281 -13.63 6.45 -1.88
C ALA A 281 -13.36 5.09 -2.55
N LEU A 282 -14.13 4.71 -3.57
CA LEU A 282 -13.88 3.49 -4.36
C LEU A 282 -12.54 3.53 -5.09
N MET A 283 -12.14 4.69 -5.62
CA MET A 283 -10.82 4.88 -6.26
C MET A 283 -9.67 4.58 -5.30
N ASN A 284 -9.78 4.92 -4.02
CA ASN A 284 -8.78 4.59 -3.01
C ASN A 284 -8.87 3.13 -2.57
N ALA A 285 -10.08 2.57 -2.45
CA ALA A 285 -10.32 1.18 -2.07
C ALA A 285 -9.84 0.14 -3.11
N ARG A 286 -9.92 0.49 -4.41
CA ARG A 286 -9.42 -0.33 -5.53
C ARG A 286 -9.92 -1.79 -5.50
N LEU A 287 -11.14 -2.00 -5.03
CA LEU A 287 -11.72 -3.32 -4.91
C LEU A 287 -12.07 -3.88 -6.30
N PRO A 288 -11.60 -5.08 -6.67
CA PRO A 288 -11.90 -5.68 -7.97
C PRO A 288 -13.40 -5.85 -8.24
N THR A 289 -14.18 -6.13 -7.19
CA THR A 289 -15.64 -6.28 -7.20
C THR A 289 -16.38 -5.02 -7.66
N THR A 290 -15.74 -3.86 -7.57
CA THR A 290 -16.35 -2.56 -7.95
C THR A 290 -16.19 -2.23 -9.44
N VAL A 291 -15.41 -3.01 -10.20
CA VAL A 291 -15.19 -2.80 -11.65
C VAL A 291 -16.50 -2.64 -12.44
N PRO A 292 -17.54 -3.50 -12.27
CA PRO A 292 -18.80 -3.33 -12.98
C PRO A 292 -19.50 -2.00 -12.67
N ILE A 293 -19.47 -1.57 -11.40
CA ILE A 293 -20.08 -0.31 -10.96
C ILE A 293 -19.34 0.87 -11.60
N LEU A 294 -18.02 0.91 -11.51
CA LEU A 294 -17.20 1.97 -12.09
C LEU A 294 -17.36 2.03 -13.62
N THR A 295 -17.42 0.87 -14.27
CA THR A 295 -17.63 0.77 -15.72
C THR A 295 -18.99 1.34 -16.12
N LYS A 296 -20.05 1.04 -15.34
CA LYS A 296 -21.38 1.60 -15.54
C LYS A 296 -21.38 3.13 -15.43
N TYR A 297 -20.81 3.68 -14.36
CA TYR A 297 -20.75 5.15 -14.19
C TYR A 297 -19.89 5.82 -15.28
N ALA A 298 -18.81 5.18 -15.73
CA ALA A 298 -18.00 5.69 -16.84
C ALA A 298 -18.77 5.75 -18.16
N GLU A 299 -19.64 4.76 -18.44
CA GLU A 299 -20.41 4.70 -19.68
C GLU A 299 -21.67 5.57 -19.65
N GLU A 300 -22.43 5.54 -18.54
CA GLU A 300 -23.81 6.03 -18.47
C GLU A 300 -23.97 7.42 -17.83
N ALA A 301 -23.04 7.87 -16.98
CA ALA A 301 -23.21 9.12 -16.23
C ALA A 301 -23.39 10.33 -17.17
N LYS A 302 -24.37 11.20 -16.90
CA LYS A 302 -24.62 12.37 -17.76
C LYS A 302 -23.57 13.45 -17.53
N GLU A 303 -23.10 13.54 -16.31
CA GLU A 303 -22.15 14.52 -15.81
C GLU A 303 -20.71 14.09 -16.14
N THR A 304 -19.99 14.92 -16.90
CA THR A 304 -18.61 14.63 -17.33
C THR A 304 -17.70 14.33 -16.16
N ILE A 305 -17.78 15.07 -15.06
CA ILE A 305 -16.87 14.88 -13.92
C ILE A 305 -17.12 13.56 -13.18
N VAL A 306 -18.37 13.07 -13.16
CA VAL A 306 -18.73 11.78 -12.57
C VAL A 306 -18.18 10.63 -13.42
N ALA A 307 -18.37 10.70 -14.74
CA ALA A 307 -17.77 9.74 -15.66
C ALA A 307 -16.23 9.74 -15.58
N MET A 308 -15.62 10.93 -15.44
CA MET A 308 -14.17 11.07 -15.26
C MET A 308 -13.69 10.46 -13.94
N ALA A 309 -14.41 10.69 -12.84
CA ALA A 309 -14.07 10.10 -11.55
C ALA A 309 -14.14 8.57 -11.59
N ALA A 310 -15.15 8.01 -12.25
CA ALA A 310 -15.29 6.57 -12.46
C ALA A 310 -14.15 5.99 -13.32
N LEU A 311 -13.75 6.67 -14.41
CA LEU A 311 -12.60 6.27 -15.22
C LEU A 311 -11.28 6.38 -14.44
N LYS A 312 -11.10 7.44 -13.64
CA LYS A 312 -9.93 7.59 -12.76
C LYS A 312 -9.86 6.46 -11.73
N ALA A 313 -10.99 6.09 -11.13
CA ALA A 313 -11.09 4.96 -10.23
C ALA A 313 -10.74 3.63 -10.92
N LEU A 314 -11.34 3.37 -12.09
CA LEU A 314 -11.10 2.17 -12.88
C LEU A 314 -9.62 2.05 -13.27
N GLY A 315 -8.99 3.16 -13.67
CA GLY A 315 -7.57 3.21 -14.01
C GLY A 315 -6.60 3.02 -12.84
N LYS A 316 -7.08 2.96 -11.58
CA LYS A 316 -6.28 2.64 -10.39
C LYS A 316 -6.38 1.17 -9.98
N ILE A 317 -7.39 0.46 -10.45
CA ILE A 317 -7.54 -0.99 -10.24
C ILE A 317 -6.47 -1.71 -11.07
N ASP A 318 -6.05 -2.88 -10.59
CA ASP A 318 -5.07 -3.70 -11.32
C ASP A 318 -5.61 -4.06 -12.71
N MET A 319 -4.76 -3.93 -13.73
CA MET A 319 -5.14 -4.13 -15.14
C MET A 319 -5.62 -5.57 -15.41
N GLN A 320 -5.25 -6.54 -14.57
CA GLN A 320 -5.77 -7.91 -14.64
C GLN A 320 -7.30 -8.01 -14.50
N TYR A 321 -7.93 -7.02 -13.85
CA TYR A 321 -9.39 -6.97 -13.69
C TYR A 321 -10.11 -6.19 -14.81
N ILE A 322 -9.37 -5.64 -15.77
CA ILE A 322 -9.93 -4.98 -16.96
C ILE A 322 -10.17 -6.05 -18.03
N THR A 323 -11.29 -6.76 -17.88
CA THR A 323 -11.68 -7.87 -18.78
C THR A 323 -12.04 -7.39 -20.18
N LYS A 324 -12.26 -8.32 -21.11
CA LYS A 324 -12.65 -8.00 -22.49
C LYS A 324 -13.99 -7.24 -22.55
N GLU A 325 -14.90 -7.52 -21.64
CA GLU A 325 -16.19 -6.85 -21.50
C GLU A 325 -15.99 -5.38 -21.12
N VAL A 326 -15.11 -5.11 -20.14
CA VAL A 326 -14.74 -3.75 -19.74
C VAL A 326 -14.02 -3.02 -20.88
N GLN A 327 -13.10 -3.70 -21.58
CA GLN A 327 -12.44 -3.13 -22.76
C GLN A 327 -13.43 -2.75 -23.86
N ALA A 328 -14.48 -3.55 -24.07
CA ALA A 328 -15.52 -3.23 -25.04
C ALA A 328 -16.28 -1.96 -24.65
N VAL A 329 -16.57 -1.75 -23.36
CA VAL A 329 -17.17 -0.51 -22.85
C VAL A 329 -16.25 0.68 -23.09
N LEU A 330 -14.96 0.57 -22.72
CA LEU A 330 -13.98 1.62 -22.93
C LEU A 330 -13.83 1.99 -24.41
N ALA A 331 -13.88 1.00 -25.30
CA ALA A 331 -13.89 1.21 -26.73
C ALA A 331 -15.15 1.97 -27.20
N ARG A 332 -16.34 1.61 -26.70
CA ARG A 332 -17.59 2.34 -27.00
C ARG A 332 -17.54 3.79 -26.55
N ILE A 333 -16.95 4.06 -25.38
CA ILE A 333 -16.74 5.44 -24.88
C ILE A 333 -15.79 6.19 -25.83
N TYR A 334 -14.63 5.61 -26.14
CA TYR A 334 -13.61 6.24 -26.99
C TYR A 334 -14.12 6.53 -28.41
N HIS A 335 -14.80 5.56 -29.03
CA HIS A 335 -15.35 5.67 -30.37
C HIS A 335 -16.74 6.30 -30.44
N GLN A 336 -17.32 6.67 -29.29
CA GLN A 336 -18.63 7.33 -29.20
C GLN A 336 -19.77 6.53 -29.87
N ASN A 337 -19.73 5.19 -29.80
CA ASN A 337 -20.69 4.34 -30.51
C ASN A 337 -22.13 4.46 -29.99
N ASN A 338 -22.30 4.79 -28.71
CA ASN A 338 -23.62 4.89 -28.06
C ASN A 338 -24.09 6.34 -27.90
N ARG A 339 -23.17 7.26 -27.59
CA ARG A 339 -23.44 8.69 -27.41
C ARG A 339 -22.17 9.51 -27.58
N VAL A 340 -22.34 10.83 -27.67
CA VAL A 340 -21.24 11.79 -27.67
C VAL A 340 -20.66 11.92 -26.26
N TYR A 341 -19.38 11.59 -26.12
CA TYR A 341 -18.59 11.83 -24.90
C TYR A 341 -17.66 13.03 -25.05
N ASP A 342 -17.38 13.71 -23.94
CA ASP A 342 -16.35 14.76 -23.88
C ASP A 342 -14.97 14.19 -24.25
N THR A 343 -14.13 15.03 -24.87
CA THR A 343 -12.82 14.60 -25.35
C THR A 343 -11.91 14.12 -24.22
N THR A 344 -12.02 14.66 -23.01
CA THR A 344 -11.24 14.23 -21.83
C THR A 344 -11.63 12.82 -21.40
N ILE A 345 -12.92 12.51 -21.37
CA ILE A 345 -13.47 11.18 -21.07
C ILE A 345 -12.95 10.14 -22.05
N ARG A 346 -13.03 10.46 -23.35
CA ARG A 346 -12.51 9.58 -24.40
C ARG A 346 -11.01 9.35 -24.26
N SER A 347 -10.27 10.39 -23.91
CA SER A 347 -8.81 10.33 -23.70
C SER A 347 -8.46 9.47 -22.47
N ALA A 348 -9.23 9.56 -21.39
CA ALA A 348 -9.03 8.71 -20.22
C ALA A 348 -9.36 7.24 -20.52
N ALA A 349 -10.47 6.98 -21.21
CA ALA A 349 -10.89 5.63 -21.58
C ALA A 349 -9.86 4.90 -22.45
N VAL A 350 -9.34 5.56 -23.49
CA VAL A 350 -8.34 4.95 -24.37
C VAL A 350 -7.00 4.73 -23.67
N VAL A 351 -6.62 5.57 -22.70
CA VAL A 351 -5.40 5.34 -21.92
C VAL A 351 -5.52 4.07 -21.06
N ILE A 352 -6.69 3.79 -20.48
CA ILE A 352 -6.93 2.54 -19.76
C ILE A 352 -6.90 1.37 -20.75
N LEU A 353 -7.56 1.50 -21.90
CA LEU A 353 -7.60 0.47 -22.95
C LEU A 353 -6.20 0.12 -23.50
N LEU A 354 -5.32 1.10 -23.67
CA LEU A 354 -3.95 0.86 -24.12
C LEU A 354 -3.10 0.14 -23.04
N LYS A 355 -3.39 0.40 -21.75
CA LYS A 355 -2.69 -0.24 -20.62
C LYS A 355 -3.19 -1.65 -20.32
N SER A 356 -4.41 -2.00 -20.74
CA SER A 356 -5.01 -3.31 -20.48
C SER A 356 -4.69 -4.37 -21.54
N HIS A 357 -3.61 -4.20 -22.31
CA HIS A 357 -3.17 -5.11 -23.39
C HIS A 357 -4.29 -5.36 -24.43
N PRO A 358 -4.59 -4.37 -25.28
CA PRO A 358 -5.64 -4.50 -26.28
C PRO A 358 -5.26 -5.56 -27.33
N SER A 359 -6.26 -6.19 -27.94
CA SER A 359 -6.03 -7.06 -29.09
C SER A 359 -5.47 -6.29 -30.29
N PRO A 360 -4.75 -6.96 -31.23
CA PRO A 360 -4.29 -6.32 -32.46
C PRO A 360 -5.43 -5.64 -33.24
N ALA A 361 -6.62 -6.23 -33.26
CA ALA A 361 -7.79 -5.66 -33.93
C ALA A 361 -8.24 -4.35 -33.26
N GLN A 362 -8.34 -4.32 -31.92
CA GLN A 362 -8.68 -3.09 -31.18
C GLN A 362 -7.64 -1.99 -31.44
N LEU A 363 -6.34 -2.33 -31.38
CA LEU A 363 -5.28 -1.36 -31.62
C LEU A 363 -5.33 -0.79 -33.05
N LYS A 364 -5.64 -1.62 -34.05
CA LYS A 364 -5.85 -1.17 -35.44
C LYS A 364 -6.98 -0.15 -35.53
N VAL A 365 -8.12 -0.42 -34.90
CA VAL A 365 -9.28 0.49 -34.93
C VAL A 365 -8.96 1.82 -34.22
N ILE A 366 -8.22 1.78 -33.10
CA ILE A 366 -7.75 2.98 -32.42
C ILE A 366 -6.87 3.82 -33.36
N LEU A 367 -5.87 3.22 -33.98
CA LEU A 367 -4.95 3.93 -34.88
C LEU A 367 -5.64 4.50 -36.11
N LEU A 368 -6.57 3.74 -36.71
CA LEU A 368 -7.37 4.23 -37.84
C LEU A 368 -8.24 5.43 -37.43
N SER A 369 -8.73 5.49 -36.19
CA SER A 369 -9.52 6.65 -35.73
C SER A 369 -8.71 7.95 -35.67
N LEU A 370 -7.37 7.88 -35.65
CA LEU A 370 -6.49 9.06 -35.65
C LEU A 370 -6.43 9.78 -37.01
N THR A 371 -6.97 9.17 -38.08
CA THR A 371 -7.08 9.85 -39.38
C THR A 371 -8.10 10.97 -39.36
N ASP A 372 -9.07 10.92 -38.44
CA ASP A 372 -9.99 12.03 -38.22
C ASP A 372 -9.28 13.18 -37.49
N GLN A 373 -9.19 14.31 -38.18
CA GLN A 373 -8.52 15.52 -37.71
C GLN A 373 -9.48 16.56 -37.12
N SER A 374 -10.77 16.21 -36.95
CA SER A 374 -11.77 17.04 -36.27
C SER A 374 -11.37 17.37 -34.82
N GLN A 375 -10.68 16.44 -34.15
CA GLN A 375 -10.20 16.57 -32.77
C GLN A 375 -8.70 16.25 -32.69
N TYR A 376 -7.90 16.94 -33.52
CA TYR A 376 -6.48 16.66 -33.69
C TYR A 376 -5.65 16.69 -32.39
N GLU A 377 -6.03 17.47 -31.37
CA GLU A 377 -5.34 17.46 -30.06
C GLU A 377 -5.52 16.12 -29.32
N MET A 378 -6.71 15.53 -29.39
CA MET A 378 -6.96 14.21 -28.82
C MET A 378 -6.18 13.14 -29.60
N SER A 379 -6.18 13.20 -30.93
CA SER A 379 -5.39 12.27 -31.76
C SER A 379 -3.89 12.37 -31.47
N THR A 380 -3.38 13.59 -31.30
CA THR A 380 -1.99 13.86 -30.90
C THR A 380 -1.68 13.28 -29.52
N TYR A 381 -2.56 13.50 -28.53
CA TYR A 381 -2.41 12.95 -27.18
C TYR A 381 -2.37 11.41 -27.18
N VAL A 382 -3.28 10.75 -27.90
CA VAL A 382 -3.34 9.29 -28.00
C VAL A 382 -2.07 8.74 -28.63
N LEU A 383 -1.61 9.34 -29.73
CA LEU A 383 -0.37 8.93 -30.39
C LEU A 383 0.85 9.12 -29.47
N ALA A 384 0.91 10.25 -28.75
CA ALA A 384 1.97 10.49 -27.78
C ALA A 384 1.96 9.44 -26.66
N LYS A 385 0.79 9.07 -26.14
CA LYS A 385 0.65 8.01 -25.11
C LYS A 385 1.04 6.64 -25.62
N LEU A 386 0.67 6.29 -26.85
CA LEU A 386 1.08 5.05 -27.49
C LEU A 386 2.61 4.99 -27.62
N ARG A 387 3.25 6.07 -28.11
CA ARG A 387 4.72 6.17 -28.22
C ARG A 387 5.42 6.08 -26.86
N ASP A 388 4.79 6.62 -25.81
CA ASP A 388 5.32 6.55 -24.46
C ASP A 388 5.27 5.12 -23.89
N LEU A 389 4.15 4.42 -24.10
CA LEU A 389 3.99 3.04 -23.66
C LEU A 389 4.96 2.08 -24.38
N THR A 390 5.23 2.28 -25.67
CA THR A 390 6.19 1.43 -26.40
C THR A 390 7.63 1.61 -25.93
N LYS A 391 7.99 2.73 -25.29
CA LYS A 391 9.33 2.90 -24.69
C LYS A 391 9.51 2.00 -23.46
N ASN A 392 8.47 1.85 -22.66
CA ASN A 392 8.57 1.23 -21.34
C ASN A 392 8.01 -0.20 -21.24
N CYS A 393 7.31 -0.68 -22.29
CA CYS A 393 6.71 -2.03 -22.30
C CYS A 393 7.12 -2.79 -23.58
N PRO A 394 8.06 -3.77 -23.49
CA PRO A 394 8.51 -4.56 -24.64
C PRO A 394 7.39 -5.34 -25.32
N GLU A 395 6.46 -5.92 -24.56
CA GLU A 395 5.32 -6.67 -25.10
C GLU A 395 4.41 -5.76 -25.94
N PHE A 396 4.05 -4.59 -25.38
CA PHE A 396 3.23 -3.61 -26.08
C PHE A 396 3.96 -3.03 -27.31
N ARG A 397 5.29 -2.88 -27.26
CA ARG A 397 6.10 -2.51 -28.42
C ARG A 397 5.99 -3.52 -29.55
N SER A 398 6.08 -4.81 -29.25
CA SER A 398 5.92 -5.88 -30.25
C SER A 398 4.54 -5.83 -30.89
N LEU A 399 3.48 -5.69 -30.08
CA LEU A 399 2.11 -5.55 -30.56
C LEU A 399 1.95 -4.36 -31.52
N VAL A 400 2.50 -3.19 -31.17
CA VAL A 400 2.46 -2.00 -32.02
C VAL A 400 3.23 -2.24 -33.33
N GLN A 401 4.42 -2.85 -33.27
CA GLN A 401 5.22 -3.16 -34.45
C GLN A 401 4.48 -4.09 -35.41
N ASP A 402 3.77 -5.10 -34.89
CA ASP A 402 2.98 -6.02 -35.71
C ASP A 402 1.80 -5.33 -36.39
N VAL A 403 1.12 -4.42 -35.68
CA VAL A 403 0.04 -3.61 -36.26
C VAL A 403 0.54 -2.65 -37.33
N LEU A 404 1.73 -2.06 -37.14
CA LEU A 404 2.35 -1.13 -38.10
C LEU A 404 2.91 -1.81 -39.37
N ARG A 405 2.83 -3.14 -39.49
CA ARG A 405 3.07 -3.82 -40.78
C ARG A 405 1.98 -3.51 -41.82
N ASP A 406 0.79 -3.11 -41.37
CA ASP A 406 -0.30 -2.69 -42.26
C ASP A 406 -0.06 -1.26 -42.76
N VAL A 407 0.20 -1.11 -44.07
CA VAL A 407 0.50 0.17 -44.73
C VAL A 407 -0.64 1.19 -44.59
N ARG A 408 -1.88 0.72 -44.42
CA ARG A 408 -3.05 1.60 -44.18
C ARG A 408 -2.98 2.30 -42.83
N ILE A 409 -2.17 1.78 -41.92
CA ILE A 409 -1.97 2.31 -40.57
C ILE A 409 -0.63 3.02 -40.49
N ASN A 410 0.43 2.41 -41.02
CA ASN A 410 1.77 2.99 -41.01
C ASN A 410 1.96 3.96 -42.18
N ASN A 411 1.34 5.12 -42.08
CA ASN A 411 1.49 6.22 -43.03
C ASN A 411 1.41 7.56 -42.31
N TYR A 412 1.87 8.62 -42.99
CA TYR A 412 1.95 9.96 -42.43
C TYR A 412 0.59 10.52 -41.99
N GLN A 413 -0.53 10.11 -42.60
CA GLN A 413 -1.85 10.58 -42.20
C GLN A 413 -2.25 10.12 -40.79
N VAL A 414 -1.81 8.93 -40.38
CA VAL A 414 -2.05 8.40 -39.03
C VAL A 414 -0.98 8.87 -38.04
N VAL A 415 0.30 8.85 -38.44
CA VAL A 415 1.42 9.03 -37.49
C VAL A 415 1.97 10.46 -37.41
N ALA A 416 1.61 11.36 -38.34
CA ALA A 416 1.98 12.77 -38.29
C ALA A 416 0.78 13.61 -37.82
N GLN A 417 0.72 13.85 -36.51
CA GLN A 417 -0.33 14.66 -35.88
C GLN A 417 0.16 16.09 -35.68
N LYS A 418 -0.71 17.07 -35.90
CA LYS A 418 -0.38 18.52 -35.88
C LYS A 418 -0.59 19.23 -34.53
N GLY A 419 -1.09 18.52 -33.51
CA GLY A 419 -1.41 19.12 -32.22
C GLY A 419 -0.20 19.33 -31.31
N LEU A 420 -0.42 20.03 -30.20
CA LEU A 420 0.58 20.36 -29.19
C LEU A 420 0.56 19.41 -27.99
N SER A 421 -0.48 18.59 -27.85
CA SER A 421 -0.62 17.62 -26.77
C SER A 421 0.58 16.67 -26.70
N SER A 422 1.00 16.35 -25.48
CA SER A 422 2.20 15.55 -25.24
C SER A 422 2.03 14.57 -24.08
N ALA A 423 2.79 13.49 -24.16
CA ALA A 423 2.87 12.47 -23.13
C ALA A 423 4.28 11.90 -23.12
N PHE A 424 4.91 11.91 -21.95
CA PHE A 424 6.20 11.27 -21.76
C PHE A 424 6.36 10.76 -20.32
N SER A 425 7.03 9.64 -20.22
CA SER A 425 7.47 9.01 -18.99
C SER A 425 9.00 8.94 -19.04
N ASN A 426 9.65 9.38 -17.98
CA ASN A 426 11.10 9.34 -17.89
C ASN A 426 11.55 8.81 -16.52
N PHE A 427 12.76 8.27 -16.48
CA PHE A 427 13.35 7.74 -15.27
C PHE A 427 13.84 8.89 -14.38
N LEU A 428 13.45 8.87 -13.11
CA LEU A 428 14.04 9.70 -12.05
C LEU A 428 15.29 9.04 -11.48
N ALA A 429 15.29 7.71 -11.41
CA ALA A 429 16.41 6.87 -11.03
C ALA A 429 16.19 5.48 -11.64
N GLU A 430 17.25 4.91 -12.19
CA GLU A 430 17.30 3.55 -12.74
C GLU A 430 18.39 2.79 -11.97
N GLU A 431 17.98 1.95 -11.04
CA GLU A 431 18.86 1.00 -10.36
C GLU A 431 18.45 -0.42 -10.76
N LEU A 432 19.41 -1.35 -10.77
CA LEU A 432 19.25 -2.76 -11.18
C LEU A 432 18.04 -3.49 -10.55
N LEU A 433 17.52 -3.00 -9.42
CA LEU A 433 16.41 -3.62 -8.68
C LEU A 433 15.19 -2.69 -8.49
N ALA A 434 15.28 -1.42 -8.90
CA ALA A 434 14.23 -0.44 -8.67
C ALA A 434 14.20 0.64 -9.76
N ILE A 435 13.02 0.78 -10.38
CA ILE A 435 12.75 1.82 -11.38
C ILE A 435 11.83 2.88 -10.75
N ARG A 436 12.27 4.13 -10.77
CA ARG A 436 11.46 5.29 -10.39
C ARG A 436 11.11 6.09 -11.63
N ASN A 437 9.82 6.20 -11.93
CA ASN A 437 9.32 6.94 -13.08
C ASN A 437 8.64 8.25 -12.66
N ALA A 438 8.95 9.31 -13.40
CA ALA A 438 8.15 10.52 -13.46
C ALA A 438 7.37 10.50 -14.78
N ASN A 439 6.04 10.52 -14.67
CA ASN A 439 5.16 10.58 -15.83
C ASN A 439 4.54 11.97 -15.89
N ARG A 440 4.68 12.63 -17.03
CA ARG A 440 4.01 13.89 -17.33
C ARG A 440 3.18 13.73 -18.59
N ALA A 441 1.91 14.08 -18.50
CA ALA A 441 1.04 14.20 -19.66
C ALA A 441 0.36 15.56 -19.63
N SER A 442 0.32 16.22 -20.77
CA SER A 442 -0.40 17.48 -20.95
C SER A 442 -1.28 17.36 -22.17
N LYS A 443 -2.59 17.51 -21.96
CA LYS A 443 -3.54 17.70 -23.05
C LYS A 443 -3.83 19.18 -23.20
N SER A 444 -3.69 19.68 -24.42
CA SER A 444 -3.95 21.07 -24.78
C SER A 444 -5.29 21.21 -25.50
N THR A 445 -5.95 22.35 -25.36
CA THR A 445 -7.06 22.77 -26.23
C THR A 445 -6.52 23.15 -27.60
N VAL A 446 -7.44 23.26 -28.56
CA VAL A 446 -7.21 23.89 -29.87
C VAL A 446 -6.65 25.33 -29.73
N THR A 447 -6.97 26.02 -28.63
CA THR A 447 -6.47 27.37 -28.31
C THR A 447 -5.12 27.39 -27.60
N GLY A 448 -4.50 26.23 -27.34
CA GLY A 448 -3.20 26.12 -26.67
C GLY A 448 -3.24 26.18 -25.14
N LEU A 449 -4.43 26.24 -24.52
CA LEU A 449 -4.60 26.20 -23.07
C LEU A 449 -4.57 24.74 -22.58
N ASN A 450 -3.96 24.48 -21.42
CA ASN A 450 -3.93 23.13 -20.86
C ASN A 450 -5.29 22.76 -20.25
N THR A 451 -5.88 21.64 -20.70
CA THR A 451 -7.14 21.13 -20.14
C THR A 451 -6.94 20.12 -19.03
N GLU A 452 -5.83 19.36 -19.08
CA GLU A 452 -5.53 18.35 -18.05
C GLU A 452 -4.02 18.10 -17.96
N PRO A 453 -3.30 18.85 -17.09
CA PRO A 453 -1.96 18.45 -16.69
C PRO A 453 -2.06 17.29 -15.70
N SER A 454 -1.39 16.19 -16.01
CA SER A 454 -1.22 15.07 -15.07
C SER A 454 0.25 14.85 -14.80
N ILE A 455 0.62 14.89 -13.52
CA ILE A 455 1.90 14.44 -13.01
C ILE A 455 1.60 13.22 -12.15
N GLN A 456 2.13 12.07 -12.53
CA GLN A 456 2.03 10.85 -11.73
C GLN A 456 3.42 10.32 -11.44
N ARG A 457 3.71 10.09 -10.16
CA ARG A 457 4.92 9.40 -9.71
C ARG A 457 4.60 7.91 -9.58
N ILE A 458 5.37 7.06 -10.26
CA ILE A 458 5.23 5.60 -10.14
C ILE A 458 6.57 5.04 -9.71
N VAL A 459 6.56 4.22 -8.67
CA VAL A 459 7.73 3.44 -8.23
C VAL A 459 7.38 1.96 -8.42
N SER A 460 8.18 1.26 -9.22
CA SER A 460 8.02 -0.16 -9.52
C SER A 460 9.32 -0.93 -9.25
N THR A 461 9.21 -2.10 -8.65
CA THR A 461 10.27 -3.10 -8.57
C THR A 461 10.22 -3.98 -9.81
N GLN A 462 11.37 -4.30 -10.40
CA GLN A 462 11.45 -5.37 -11.38
C GLN A 462 11.38 -6.70 -10.63
N ASN A 463 10.33 -7.49 -10.86
CA ASN A 463 10.35 -8.91 -10.50
C ASN A 463 10.99 -9.65 -11.66
N ASP A 464 12.29 -9.96 -11.55
CA ASP A 464 12.92 -10.89 -12.46
C ASP A 464 12.46 -12.31 -12.12
N SER A 465 11.40 -12.75 -12.80
CA SER A 465 11.18 -14.17 -13.07
C SER A 465 11.83 -14.49 -14.42
N SER A 466 13.14 -14.70 -14.43
CA SER A 466 13.76 -15.50 -15.48
C SER A 466 14.77 -16.46 -14.86
N HIS A 467 14.35 -17.72 -14.75
CA HIS A 467 15.29 -18.82 -14.83
C HIS A 467 15.97 -18.72 -16.20
N ASP A 468 17.30 -18.56 -16.23
CA ASP A 468 18.07 -19.25 -17.25
C ASP A 468 19.43 -19.71 -16.75
N THR A 469 19.50 -21.01 -16.51
CA THR A 469 20.69 -21.83 -16.59
C THR A 469 21.35 -21.70 -17.97
N LYS A 470 22.65 -21.36 -18.04
CA LYS A 470 23.68 -22.30 -18.55
C LYS A 470 25.08 -21.70 -18.76
N THR A 471 26.04 -22.51 -18.32
CA THR A 471 27.39 -22.75 -18.89
C THR A 471 28.46 -21.67 -18.80
N ARG A 472 29.26 -21.81 -17.74
CA ARG A 472 30.70 -22.18 -17.82
C ARG A 472 31.19 -22.45 -19.25
N ARG A 473 32.07 -21.60 -19.78
CA ARG A 473 33.16 -22.03 -20.67
C ARG A 473 34.45 -21.34 -20.23
N LYS A 474 35.34 -22.15 -19.65
CA LYS A 474 36.78 -21.91 -19.61
C LYS A 474 37.30 -21.92 -21.05
N ARG A 475 37.91 -20.83 -21.50
CA ARG A 475 39.31 -20.77 -21.93
C ARG A 475 39.73 -19.32 -22.04
#